data_AF-A0A366X525-F1
#
_entry.id   AF-A0A366X525-F1
#
_cell.length_a   1.000
_cell.length_b   1.000
_cell.length_c   1.000
_cell.angle_alpha   90.00
_cell.angle_beta   90.00
_cell.angle_gamma   90.00
#
_symmetry.space_group_name_H-M   'P 1'
#
loop_
_entity.id
_entity.type
_entity.pdbx_description
1 polymer ?
#
loop_
_entity_poly.entity_id
_entity_poly.type
_entity_poly.pdbx_seq_one_letter_code
_entity_poly.pdbx_strand_id
1 'polypeptide(L)'
;MPTPVKDKKSGIYYVRVRVPADLKGFVGRAEVSKSLRTRDPADAKERFAAEYAKIQKRWASLRAKPESLPLKKIVALSARVYFRLMEVLENEPGEPEIWHRVLELSQQAEAAEGGLEKWYGDATDEILAEEGIAVDEPTRTRLLREVHRSWTQAASQQLKRAEGDFTPDPQAMRFPEWEPTATPKAATEGPTLTSLFERWKKDHLSNGKAAATVDDFAQKKDALVAYLGHEDVTRIKPKDIADWCDYLRDEKGLKPPEVF
;
A
#
# COMPACT_ATOMS: atom_id res chain seq x y z
N MET A 1 2.20 -7.52 -16.24
CA MET A 1 1.92 -6.62 -15.10
C MET A 1 0.62 -5.90 -15.34
N PRO A 2 -0.18 -5.59 -14.32
CA PRO A 2 -1.36 -4.75 -14.50
C PRO A 2 -0.93 -3.37 -15.07
N THR A 3 -1.74 -2.81 -15.96
CA THR A 3 -1.48 -1.55 -16.67
C THR A 3 -2.63 -0.56 -16.45
N PRO A 4 -2.41 0.74 -16.67
CA PRO A 4 -3.48 1.73 -16.64
C PRO A 4 -4.59 1.37 -17.63
N VAL A 5 -5.84 1.34 -17.16
CA VAL A 5 -7.02 1.06 -18.00
C VAL A 5 -7.67 2.38 -18.40
N LYS A 6 -7.75 2.66 -19.71
CA LYS A 6 -8.42 3.86 -20.23
C LYS A 6 -9.93 3.67 -20.24
N ASP A 7 -10.66 4.59 -19.60
CA ASP A 7 -12.12 4.64 -19.72
C ASP A 7 -12.53 5.15 -21.11
N LYS A 8 -13.45 4.44 -21.77
CA LYS A 8 -13.85 4.74 -23.15
C LYS A 8 -14.66 6.02 -23.30
N LYS A 9 -15.37 6.46 -22.25
CA LYS A 9 -16.26 7.63 -22.30
C LYS A 9 -15.52 8.92 -21.94
N SER A 10 -14.80 8.91 -20.84
CA SER A 10 -14.09 10.08 -20.29
C SER A 10 -12.67 10.24 -20.81
N GLY A 11 -12.08 9.17 -21.37
CA GLY A 11 -10.68 9.08 -21.75
C GLY A 11 -9.71 9.03 -20.56
N ILE A 12 -10.22 9.04 -19.33
CA ILE A 12 -9.41 9.07 -18.10
C ILE A 12 -8.86 7.67 -17.81
N TYR A 13 -7.61 7.60 -17.37
CA TYR A 13 -6.98 6.34 -16.96
C TYR A 13 -7.33 5.95 -15.52
N TYR A 14 -7.40 4.65 -15.27
CA TYR A 14 -7.71 4.05 -13.97
C TYR A 14 -6.69 2.97 -13.61
N VAL A 15 -6.39 2.86 -12.32
CA VAL A 15 -5.80 1.65 -11.73
C VAL A 15 -6.95 0.70 -11.44
N ARG A 16 -6.96 -0.46 -12.07
CA ARG A 16 -7.93 -1.52 -11.82
C ARG A 16 -7.19 -2.79 -11.44
N VAL A 17 -7.31 -3.18 -10.18
CA VAL A 17 -6.51 -4.25 -9.59
C VAL A 17 -7.42 -5.20 -8.85
N ARG A 18 -7.32 -6.49 -9.20
CA ARG A 18 -8.08 -7.55 -8.55
C ARG A 18 -7.59 -7.74 -7.11
N VAL A 19 -8.52 -7.97 -6.19
CA VAL A 19 -8.20 -8.36 -4.82
C VAL A 19 -7.81 -9.84 -4.80
N PRO A 20 -6.64 -10.19 -4.24
CA PRO A 20 -6.21 -11.58 -4.05
C PRO A 20 -7.23 -12.41 -3.27
N ALA A 21 -7.31 -13.72 -3.55
CA ALA A 21 -8.38 -14.55 -3.01
C ALA A 21 -8.35 -14.63 -1.47
N ASP A 22 -7.16 -14.67 -0.89
CA ASP A 22 -6.91 -14.64 0.55
C ASP A 22 -7.32 -13.31 1.20
N LEU A 23 -7.37 -12.22 0.44
CA LEU A 23 -7.68 -10.88 0.93
C LEU A 23 -9.14 -10.46 0.69
N LYS A 24 -9.93 -11.24 -0.06
CA LYS A 24 -11.33 -10.89 -0.35
C LYS A 24 -12.18 -10.73 0.90
N GLY A 25 -11.97 -11.58 1.91
CA GLY A 25 -12.70 -11.50 3.18
C GLY A 25 -12.41 -10.21 3.95
N PHE A 26 -11.17 -9.73 3.91
CA PHE A 26 -10.77 -8.48 4.56
C PHE A 26 -11.19 -7.23 3.79
N VAL A 27 -11.07 -7.26 2.45
CA VAL A 27 -11.28 -6.09 1.60
C VAL A 27 -12.75 -5.92 1.20
N GLY A 28 -13.56 -6.98 1.27
CA GLY A 28 -15.01 -6.96 1.02
C GLY A 28 -15.42 -6.77 -0.45
N ARG A 29 -14.46 -6.76 -1.39
CA ARG A 29 -14.70 -6.58 -2.83
C ARG A 29 -13.71 -7.40 -3.65
N ALA A 30 -14.09 -7.71 -4.89
CA ALA A 30 -13.27 -8.50 -5.81
C ALA A 30 -12.23 -7.67 -6.58
N GLU A 31 -12.42 -6.36 -6.69
CA GLU A 31 -11.56 -5.44 -7.44
C GLU A 31 -11.50 -4.07 -6.76
N VAL A 32 -10.32 -3.44 -6.77
CA VAL A 32 -10.11 -2.04 -6.40
C VAL A 32 -9.91 -1.24 -7.69
N SER A 33 -10.69 -0.17 -7.85
CA SER A 33 -10.58 0.76 -8.97
C SER A 33 -10.37 2.18 -8.45
N LYS A 34 -9.39 2.91 -9.00
CA LYS A 34 -9.12 4.31 -8.67
C LYS A 34 -8.77 5.09 -9.93
N SER A 35 -9.40 6.25 -10.10
CA SER A 35 -9.07 7.16 -11.20
C SER A 35 -7.68 7.75 -11.01
N LEU A 36 -6.87 7.75 -12.07
CA LEU A 36 -5.58 8.43 -12.14
C LEU A 36 -5.72 9.92 -12.48
N ARG A 37 -6.94 10.39 -12.76
CA ARG A 37 -7.28 11.79 -13.05
C ARG A 37 -6.40 12.39 -14.17
N THR A 38 -6.11 11.59 -15.18
CA THR A 38 -5.32 12.02 -16.33
C THR A 38 -5.77 11.29 -17.59
N ARG A 39 -5.60 11.96 -18.74
CA ARG A 39 -5.83 11.42 -20.08
C ARG A 39 -4.51 11.16 -20.83
N ASP A 40 -3.39 11.61 -20.29
CA ASP A 40 -2.07 11.42 -20.88
C ASP A 40 -1.54 10.02 -20.53
N PRO A 41 -1.19 9.17 -21.52
CA PRO A 41 -0.62 7.85 -21.29
C PRO A 41 0.68 7.84 -20.46
N ALA A 42 1.55 8.85 -20.61
CA ALA A 42 2.83 8.89 -19.90
C ALA A 42 2.62 9.18 -18.41
N ASP A 43 1.91 10.26 -18.09
CA ASP A 43 1.48 10.60 -16.73
C ASP A 43 0.63 9.48 -16.10
N ALA A 44 -0.24 8.80 -16.88
CA ALA A 44 -0.98 7.65 -16.40
C ALA A 44 -0.08 6.50 -15.95
N LYS A 45 1.02 6.23 -16.66
CA LYS A 45 1.96 5.16 -16.31
C LYS A 45 2.66 5.45 -14.98
N GLU A 46 3.09 6.69 -14.77
CA GLU A 46 3.74 7.12 -13.53
C GLU A 46 2.79 7.07 -12.34
N ARG A 47 1.61 7.68 -12.48
CA ARG A 47 0.58 7.65 -11.42
C ARG A 47 0.10 6.23 -11.12
N PHE A 48 0.03 5.37 -12.14
CA PHE A 48 -0.28 3.96 -11.94
C PHE A 48 0.78 3.26 -11.10
N ALA A 49 2.07 3.47 -11.37
CA ALA A 49 3.14 2.84 -10.59
C ALA A 49 3.04 3.24 -9.11
N ALA A 50 2.81 4.52 -8.82
CA ALA A 50 2.66 5.02 -7.46
C ALA A 50 1.43 4.44 -6.75
N GLU A 51 0.26 4.46 -7.39
CA GLU A 51 -0.98 3.95 -6.79
C GLU A 51 -0.99 2.42 -6.69
N TYR A 52 -0.39 1.71 -7.65
CA TYR A 52 -0.23 0.27 -7.59
C TYR A 52 0.67 -0.14 -6.44
N ALA A 53 1.76 0.59 -6.19
CA ALA A 53 2.63 0.37 -5.04
C ALA A 53 1.88 0.53 -3.71
N LYS A 54 1.03 1.56 -3.57
CA LYS A 54 0.17 1.72 -2.37
C LYS A 54 -0.77 0.53 -2.17
N ILE A 55 -1.37 0.03 -3.24
CA ILE A 55 -2.23 -1.18 -3.19
C ILE A 55 -1.41 -2.40 -2.75
N GLN A 56 -0.19 -2.58 -3.26
CA GLN A 56 0.69 -3.68 -2.85
C GLN A 56 1.05 -3.60 -1.37
N LYS A 57 1.37 -2.40 -0.86
CA LYS A 57 1.66 -2.21 0.57
C LYS A 57 0.43 -2.54 1.43
N ARG A 58 -0.77 -2.10 1.04
CA ARG A 58 -2.00 -2.48 1.74
C ARG A 58 -2.25 -3.99 1.73
N TRP A 59 -1.92 -4.69 0.66
CA TRP A 59 -1.98 -6.15 0.68
C TRP A 59 -0.91 -6.78 1.56
N ALA A 60 0.28 -6.19 1.60
CA ALA A 60 1.36 -6.63 2.47
C ALA A 60 0.96 -6.48 3.96
N SER A 61 0.36 -5.35 4.37
CA SER A 61 -0.10 -5.17 5.75
C SER A 61 -1.16 -6.19 6.14
N LEU A 62 -2.14 -6.46 5.26
CA LEU A 62 -3.18 -7.47 5.52
C LEU A 62 -2.63 -8.91 5.62
N ARG A 63 -1.43 -9.16 5.07
CA ARG A 63 -0.74 -10.45 5.16
C ARG A 63 0.35 -10.47 6.24
N ALA A 64 0.72 -9.31 6.76
CA ALA A 64 1.80 -9.19 7.71
C ALA A 64 1.40 -9.89 9.01
N LYS A 65 2.37 -10.54 9.64
CA LYS A 65 2.19 -11.02 11.01
C LYS A 65 2.23 -9.80 11.93
N PRO A 66 1.30 -9.67 12.89
CA PRO A 66 1.35 -8.61 13.89
C PRO A 66 2.73 -8.57 14.57
N GLU A 67 3.41 -7.43 14.48
CA GLU A 67 4.70 -7.19 15.14
C GLU A 67 4.59 -6.16 16.25
N SER A 68 5.45 -6.28 17.26
CA SER A 68 5.57 -5.28 18.31
C SER A 68 6.49 -4.15 17.85
N LEU A 69 6.08 -2.90 18.04
CA LEU A 69 6.90 -1.74 17.65
C LEU A 69 7.52 -1.02 18.86
N PRO A 70 8.80 -0.61 18.76
CA PRO A 70 9.42 0.27 19.75
C PRO A 70 8.77 1.65 19.72
N LEU A 71 8.83 2.38 20.85
CA LEU A 71 8.18 3.68 20.99
C LEU A 71 8.61 4.68 19.89
N LYS A 72 9.91 4.74 19.54
CA LYS A 72 10.42 5.63 18.50
C LYS A 72 9.66 5.46 17.17
N LYS A 73 9.38 4.22 16.77
CA LYS A 73 8.61 3.91 15.55
C LYS A 73 7.15 4.30 15.66
N ILE A 74 6.54 4.07 16.83
CA ILE A 74 5.16 4.48 17.09
C ILE A 74 5.01 6.01 16.97
N VAL A 75 5.94 6.77 17.57
CA VAL A 75 5.94 8.24 17.49
C VAL A 75 6.24 8.74 16.07
N ALA A 76 7.12 8.06 15.33
CA ALA A 76 7.37 8.38 13.92
C ALA A 76 6.12 8.14 13.04
N LEU A 77 5.35 7.07 13.29
CA LEU A 77 4.10 6.81 12.55
C LEU A 77 3.04 7.86 12.86
N SER A 78 2.88 8.23 14.14
CA SER A 78 1.87 9.22 14.54
C SER A 78 2.15 10.63 13.97
N ALA A 79 3.42 10.94 13.68
CA ALA A 79 3.82 12.18 13.01
C ALA A 79 3.07 12.42 11.68
N ARG A 80 2.71 11.34 10.95
CA ARG A 80 1.97 11.46 9.69
C ARG A 80 0.62 12.13 9.85
N VAL A 81 -0.06 11.86 10.97
CA VAL A 81 -1.36 12.47 11.29
C VAL A 81 -1.19 13.97 11.46
N TYR A 82 -0.16 14.36 12.21
CA TYR A 82 0.17 15.77 12.40
C TYR A 82 0.46 16.45 11.07
N PHE A 83 1.45 15.96 10.31
CA PHE A 83 1.88 16.62 9.07
C PHE A 83 0.78 16.68 8.00
N ARG A 84 -0.03 15.63 7.84
CA ARG A 84 -1.19 15.66 6.92
C ARG A 84 -2.18 16.75 7.27
N LEU A 85 -2.52 16.86 8.55
CA LEU A 85 -3.52 17.85 8.98
C LEU A 85 -2.98 19.27 8.78
N MET A 86 -1.70 19.49 9.09
CA MET A 86 -1.03 20.78 8.88
C MET A 86 -0.92 21.17 7.39
N GLU A 87 -0.72 20.20 6.50
CA GLU A 87 -0.63 20.40 5.04
C GLU A 87 -2.00 20.67 4.41
N VAL A 88 -3.00 19.83 4.72
CA VAL A 88 -4.35 19.94 4.14
C VAL A 88 -5.01 21.29 4.45
N LEU A 89 -4.68 21.88 5.59
CA LEU A 89 -5.30 23.09 6.13
C LEU A 89 -4.29 24.23 6.28
N GLU A 90 -3.24 24.23 5.47
CA GLU A 90 -2.17 25.23 5.52
C GLU A 90 -2.70 26.65 5.27
N ASN A 91 -3.52 26.81 4.24
CA ASN A 91 -4.02 28.12 3.80
C ASN A 91 -5.31 28.52 4.50
N GLU A 92 -6.21 27.57 4.71
CA GLU A 92 -7.56 27.81 5.23
C GLU A 92 -7.79 26.87 6.42
N PRO A 93 -7.47 27.30 7.65
CA PRO A 93 -7.65 26.47 8.85
C PRO A 93 -9.13 26.29 9.22
N GLY A 94 -10.03 27.07 8.65
CA GLY A 94 -11.46 27.09 9.01
C GLY A 94 -11.73 27.91 10.28
N GLU A 95 -12.94 27.77 10.82
CA GLU A 95 -13.41 28.58 11.96
C GLU A 95 -12.87 28.08 13.32
N PRO A 96 -12.48 28.97 14.25
CA PRO A 96 -12.00 28.59 15.59
C PRO A 96 -12.96 27.69 16.36
N GLU A 97 -14.27 27.92 16.25
CA GLU A 97 -15.31 27.16 16.96
C GLU A 97 -15.32 25.68 16.57
N ILE A 98 -14.98 25.37 15.31
CA ILE A 98 -14.85 24.00 14.83
C ILE A 98 -13.71 23.31 15.58
N TRP A 99 -12.56 23.97 15.75
CA TRP A 99 -11.42 23.40 16.45
C TRP A 99 -11.67 23.20 17.95
N HIS A 100 -12.33 24.15 18.61
CA HIS A 100 -12.79 23.93 19.99
C HIS A 100 -13.64 22.68 20.10
N ARG A 101 -14.60 22.49 19.18
CA ARG A 101 -15.45 21.30 19.18
C ARG A 101 -14.68 20.02 18.88
N VAL A 102 -13.74 20.06 17.92
CA VAL A 102 -12.87 18.91 17.60
C VAL A 102 -12.02 18.52 18.81
N LEU A 103 -11.43 19.49 19.51
CA LEU A 103 -10.63 19.23 20.70
C LEU A 103 -11.48 18.62 21.83
N GLU A 104 -12.67 19.15 22.09
CA GLU A 104 -13.61 18.61 23.07
C GLU A 104 -13.99 17.15 22.75
N LEU A 105 -14.37 16.87 21.50
CA LEU A 105 -14.73 15.51 21.06
C LEU A 105 -13.54 14.56 21.14
N SER A 106 -12.33 15.03 20.82
CA SER A 106 -11.11 14.22 20.95
C SER A 106 -10.83 13.81 22.40
N GLN A 107 -11.09 14.70 23.36
CA GLN A 107 -10.95 14.43 24.79
C GLN A 107 -12.02 13.45 25.28
N GLN A 108 -13.26 13.58 24.81
CA GLN A 108 -14.33 12.62 25.09
C GLN A 108 -13.99 11.23 24.55
N ALA A 109 -13.39 11.15 23.37
CA ALA A 109 -12.92 9.90 22.78
C ALA A 109 -11.78 9.26 23.59
N GLU A 110 -10.88 10.05 24.18
CA GLU A 110 -9.83 9.53 25.06
C GLU A 110 -10.40 8.96 26.37
N ALA A 111 -11.40 9.63 26.95
CA ALA A 111 -12.01 9.21 28.21
C ALA A 111 -12.92 7.98 28.08
N ALA A 112 -13.50 7.74 26.90
CA ALA A 112 -14.41 6.62 26.68
C ALA A 112 -13.68 5.29 26.45
N GLU A 113 -14.22 4.19 26.98
CA GLU A 113 -13.69 2.85 26.71
C GLU A 113 -13.76 2.52 25.21
N GLY A 114 -12.61 2.20 24.62
CA GLY A 114 -12.45 1.99 23.18
C GLY A 114 -12.73 3.23 22.32
N GLY A 115 -12.82 4.43 22.92
CA GLY A 115 -13.12 5.66 22.18
C GLY A 115 -12.01 6.05 21.20
N LEU A 116 -10.74 5.86 21.57
CA LEU A 116 -9.61 6.09 20.67
C LEU A 116 -9.63 5.16 19.45
N GLU A 117 -9.98 3.89 19.63
CA GLU A 117 -10.11 2.93 18.53
C GLU A 117 -11.24 3.35 17.58
N LYS A 118 -12.41 3.74 18.12
CA LYS A 118 -13.54 4.22 17.32
C LYS A 118 -13.22 5.50 16.55
N TRP A 119 -12.42 6.39 17.12
CA TRP A 119 -12.13 7.70 16.55
C TRP A 119 -10.94 7.67 15.58
N TYR A 120 -9.87 6.96 15.92
CA TYR A 120 -8.60 6.97 15.21
C TYR A 120 -8.23 5.65 14.53
N GLY A 121 -9.05 4.60 14.67
CA GLY A 121 -8.78 3.27 14.11
C GLY A 121 -8.55 3.31 12.61
N ASP A 122 -9.44 3.96 11.85
CA ASP A 122 -9.32 4.06 10.40
C ASP A 122 -8.03 4.79 9.94
N ALA A 123 -7.70 5.91 10.60
CA ALA A 123 -6.46 6.65 10.31
C ALA A 123 -5.21 5.83 10.68
N THR A 124 -5.28 5.08 11.77
CA THR A 124 -4.20 4.19 12.22
C THR A 124 -4.00 3.04 11.22
N ASP A 125 -5.08 2.43 10.76
CA ASP A 125 -5.06 1.36 9.76
C ASP A 125 -4.52 1.85 8.41
N GLU A 126 -4.86 3.08 8.01
CA GLU A 126 -4.30 3.70 6.81
C GLU A 126 -2.78 3.86 6.89
N ILE A 127 -2.27 4.39 8.02
CA ILE A 127 -0.83 4.59 8.23
C ILE A 127 -0.08 3.26 8.24
N LEU A 128 -0.63 2.24 8.90
CA LEU A 128 -0.04 0.88 8.91
C LEU A 128 -0.07 0.25 7.51
N ALA A 129 -1.16 0.43 6.76
CA ALA A 129 -1.29 -0.07 5.39
C ALA A 129 -0.31 0.58 4.41
N GLU A 130 -0.01 1.86 4.58
CA GLU A 130 1.00 2.56 3.79
C GLU A 130 2.44 2.13 4.06
N GLU A 131 2.68 1.51 5.22
CA GLU A 131 3.97 0.90 5.54
C GLU A 131 4.00 -0.60 5.29
N GLY A 132 2.84 -1.20 4.97
CA GLY A 132 2.74 -2.63 4.71
C GLY A 132 2.97 -3.49 5.94
N ILE A 133 2.72 -2.95 7.14
CA ILE A 133 2.93 -3.63 8.42
C ILE A 133 1.60 -3.87 9.14
N ALA A 134 1.58 -4.88 10.01
CA ALA A 134 0.52 -5.14 10.97
C ALA A 134 1.13 -5.14 12.37
N VAL A 135 0.39 -4.69 13.38
CA VAL A 135 0.91 -4.56 14.75
C VAL A 135 0.11 -5.38 15.74
N ASP A 136 0.76 -5.81 16.81
CA ASP A 136 0.08 -6.48 17.93
C ASP A 136 -0.84 -5.53 18.71
N GLU A 137 -1.75 -6.10 19.51
CA GLU A 137 -2.75 -5.34 20.27
C GLU A 137 -2.13 -4.31 21.25
N PRO A 138 -1.06 -4.64 22.02
CA PRO A 138 -0.37 -3.65 22.86
C PRO A 138 0.22 -2.49 22.05
N THR A 139 0.80 -2.77 20.88
CA THR A 139 1.33 -1.74 19.98
C THR A 139 0.21 -0.91 19.37
N ARG A 140 -0.91 -1.53 18.98
CA ARG A 140 -2.11 -0.84 18.49
C ARG A 140 -2.60 0.18 19.52
N THR A 141 -2.78 -0.26 20.76
CA THR A 141 -3.19 0.61 21.87
C THR A 141 -2.22 1.79 22.06
N ARG A 142 -0.90 1.55 22.03
CA ARG A 142 0.11 2.61 22.16
C ARG A 142 0.10 3.56 20.96
N LEU A 143 -0.12 3.04 19.75
CA LEU A 143 -0.20 3.82 18.52
C LEU A 143 -1.43 4.72 18.49
N LEU A 144 -2.59 4.23 18.89
CA LEU A 144 -3.81 5.06 19.00
C LEU A 144 -3.62 6.25 19.93
N ARG A 145 -2.94 6.06 21.08
CA ARG A 145 -2.64 7.17 22.00
C ARG A 145 -1.69 8.19 21.39
N GLU A 146 -0.65 7.74 20.68
CA GLU A 146 0.27 8.66 20.01
C GLU A 146 -0.35 9.35 18.79
N VAL A 147 -1.26 8.67 18.09
CA VAL A 147 -2.10 9.26 17.03
C VAL A 147 -3.00 10.34 17.62
N HIS A 148 -3.70 10.05 18.72
CA HIS A 148 -4.51 11.03 19.44
C HIS A 148 -3.68 12.25 19.84
N ARG A 149 -2.53 12.03 20.48
CA ARG A 149 -1.61 13.11 20.89
C ARG A 149 -1.20 13.99 19.70
N SER A 150 -0.89 13.38 18.57
CA SER A 150 -0.44 14.08 17.36
C SER A 150 -1.58 14.82 16.66
N TRP A 151 -2.79 14.24 16.66
CA TRP A 151 -4.00 14.89 16.21
C TRP A 151 -4.36 16.12 17.06
N THR A 152 -4.38 15.97 18.39
CA THR A 152 -4.69 17.06 19.33
C THR A 152 -3.66 18.19 19.22
N GLN A 153 -2.38 17.85 19.03
CA GLN A 153 -1.33 18.84 18.76
C GLN A 153 -1.60 19.63 17.47
N ALA A 154 -1.91 18.95 16.36
CA ALA A 154 -2.23 19.60 15.10
C ALA A 154 -3.53 20.42 15.18
N ALA A 155 -4.59 19.89 15.80
CA ALA A 155 -5.84 20.61 16.01
C ALA A 155 -5.66 21.88 16.84
N SER A 156 -4.82 21.84 17.88
CA SER A 156 -4.47 23.02 18.68
C SER A 156 -3.69 24.04 17.85
N GLN A 157 -2.81 23.59 16.95
CA GLN A 157 -2.08 24.49 16.06
C GLN A 157 -2.99 25.09 14.97
N GLN A 158 -3.96 24.34 14.48
CA GLN A 158 -4.97 24.84 13.53
C GLN A 158 -5.92 25.84 14.19
N LEU A 159 -6.29 25.65 15.46
CA LEU A 159 -7.02 26.64 16.24
C LEU A 159 -6.27 27.98 16.30
N LYS A 160 -4.99 27.97 16.66
CA LYS A 160 -4.16 29.19 16.67
C LYS A 160 -4.16 29.89 15.32
N ARG A 161 -4.00 29.12 14.23
CA ARG A 161 -4.02 29.65 12.86
C ARG A 161 -5.38 30.27 12.53
N ALA A 162 -6.47 29.62 12.92
CA ALA A 162 -7.83 30.14 12.74
C ALA A 162 -8.06 31.46 13.51
N GLU A 163 -7.35 31.66 14.63
CA GLU A 163 -7.34 32.92 15.39
C GLU A 163 -6.34 33.96 14.84
N GLY A 164 -5.64 33.65 13.73
CA GLY A 164 -4.67 34.53 13.08
C GLY A 164 -3.23 34.39 13.56
N ASP A 165 -2.93 33.44 14.45
CA ASP A 165 -1.58 33.13 14.91
C ASP A 165 -0.95 31.98 14.09
N PHE A 166 -0.07 32.36 13.17
CA PHE A 166 0.68 31.44 12.30
C PHE A 166 2.09 31.13 12.84
N THR A 167 2.39 31.41 14.11
CA THR A 167 3.69 31.05 14.69
C THR A 167 3.94 29.54 14.56
N PRO A 168 5.15 29.11 14.12
CA PRO A 168 5.46 27.69 13.97
C PRO A 168 5.34 26.93 15.29
N ASP A 169 4.89 25.67 15.22
CA ASP A 169 4.80 24.79 16.39
C ASP A 169 6.19 24.30 16.82
N PRO A 170 6.72 24.74 17.98
CA PRO A 170 8.03 24.27 18.45
C PRO A 170 8.03 22.79 18.83
N GLN A 171 6.88 22.20 19.16
CA GLN A 171 6.78 20.78 19.53
C GLN A 171 6.79 19.86 18.32
N ALA A 172 6.70 20.38 17.08
CA ALA A 172 6.81 19.57 15.88
C ALA A 172 8.17 18.86 15.76
N MET A 173 9.23 19.38 16.40
CA MET A 173 10.57 18.78 16.40
C MET A 173 10.67 17.48 17.22
N ARG A 174 9.62 17.10 17.97
CA ARG A 174 9.63 15.87 18.78
C ARG A 174 9.51 14.59 17.95
N PHE A 175 9.07 14.69 16.70
CA PHE A 175 8.83 13.54 15.84
C PHE A 175 10.15 12.98 15.32
N PRO A 176 10.51 11.73 15.64
CA PRO A 176 11.67 11.09 15.03
C PRO A 176 11.37 10.74 13.57
N GLU A 177 12.42 10.66 12.75
CA GLU A 177 12.29 10.17 11.38
C GLU A 177 11.79 8.72 11.36
N TRP A 178 10.93 8.42 10.37
CA TRP A 178 10.48 7.06 10.14
C TRP A 178 11.59 6.24 9.50
N GLU A 179 12.11 5.30 10.26
CA GLU A 179 12.98 4.24 9.75
C GLU A 179 12.11 3.02 9.43
N PRO A 180 11.99 2.64 8.13
CA PRO A 180 11.22 1.46 7.74
C PRO A 180 11.65 0.26 8.57
N THR A 181 10.71 -0.58 9.00
CA THR A 181 11.10 -1.87 9.55
C THR A 181 11.93 -2.58 8.50
N ALA A 182 13.23 -2.70 8.76
CA ALA A 182 14.12 -3.51 7.95
C ALA A 182 13.39 -4.81 7.69
N THR A 183 13.10 -5.08 6.42
CA THR A 183 12.51 -6.35 5.99
C THR A 183 13.24 -7.41 6.78
N PRO A 184 12.55 -8.28 7.55
CA PRO A 184 13.23 -9.40 8.19
C PRO A 184 14.08 -10.00 7.09
N LYS A 185 15.40 -10.02 7.31
CA LYS A 185 16.36 -10.58 6.37
C LYS A 185 15.88 -12.01 6.16
N ALA A 186 15.08 -12.21 5.11
CA ALA A 186 14.41 -13.48 4.91
C ALA A 186 15.53 -14.51 4.84
N ALA A 187 15.27 -15.67 5.43
CA ALA A 187 16.12 -16.84 5.30
C ALA A 187 16.67 -16.91 3.87
N THR A 188 17.92 -17.31 3.76
CA THR A 188 18.86 -17.30 2.63
C THR A 188 18.39 -17.79 1.25
N GLU A 189 17.09 -18.00 1.03
CA GLU A 189 16.48 -18.34 -0.25
C GLU A 189 15.46 -17.26 -0.64
N GLY A 190 15.79 -16.48 -1.67
CA GLY A 190 14.87 -15.50 -2.27
C GLY A 190 13.61 -16.15 -2.85
N PRO A 191 12.58 -15.37 -3.22
CA PRO A 191 11.38 -15.91 -3.85
C PRO A 191 11.76 -16.68 -5.13
N THR A 192 11.27 -17.92 -5.26
CA THR A 192 11.45 -18.73 -6.47
C THR A 192 10.32 -18.52 -7.48
N LEU A 193 10.60 -18.75 -8.77
CA LEU A 193 9.59 -18.77 -9.83
C LEU A 193 8.43 -19.72 -9.49
N THR A 194 8.73 -20.87 -8.89
CA THR A 194 7.73 -21.85 -8.43
C THR A 194 6.85 -21.31 -7.30
N SER A 195 7.44 -20.66 -6.29
CA SER A 195 6.64 -20.08 -5.19
C SER A 195 5.75 -18.92 -5.64
N LEU A 196 6.19 -18.11 -6.62
CA LEU A 196 5.37 -17.09 -7.26
C LEU A 196 4.24 -17.71 -8.09
N PHE A 197 4.55 -18.76 -8.86
CA PHE A 197 3.56 -19.48 -9.66
C PHE A 197 2.47 -20.12 -8.82
N GLU A 198 2.82 -20.81 -7.72
CA GLU A 198 1.83 -21.45 -6.85
C GLU A 198 0.90 -20.43 -6.18
N ARG A 199 1.42 -19.24 -5.81
CA ARG A 199 0.58 -18.12 -5.35
C ARG A 199 -0.40 -17.67 -6.43
N TRP A 200 0.09 -17.46 -7.65
CA TRP A 200 -0.78 -17.08 -8.78
C TRP A 200 -1.81 -18.15 -9.11
N LYS A 201 -1.42 -19.43 -9.12
CA LYS A 201 -2.29 -20.59 -9.38
C LYS A 201 -3.42 -20.68 -8.37
N LYS A 202 -3.11 -20.52 -7.08
CA LYS A 202 -4.12 -20.46 -6.01
C LYS A 202 -5.13 -19.34 -6.29
N ASP A 203 -4.64 -18.13 -6.57
CA ASP A 203 -5.51 -17.01 -6.93
C ASP A 203 -6.32 -17.30 -8.21
N HIS A 204 -5.73 -17.91 -9.23
CA HIS A 204 -6.38 -18.22 -10.51
C HIS A 204 -7.57 -19.19 -10.30
N LEU A 205 -7.34 -20.30 -9.61
CA LEU A 205 -8.34 -21.34 -9.35
C LEU A 205 -9.42 -20.87 -8.39
N SER A 206 -9.06 -20.20 -7.29
CA SER A 206 -10.04 -19.62 -6.35
C SER A 206 -10.89 -18.50 -6.96
N ASN A 207 -10.53 -18.04 -8.16
CA ASN A 207 -11.32 -17.08 -8.95
C ASN A 207 -12.20 -17.76 -10.01
N GLY A 208 -12.33 -19.08 -9.99
CA GLY A 208 -13.17 -19.85 -10.92
C GLY A 208 -12.63 -19.84 -12.36
N LYS A 209 -11.35 -19.53 -12.56
CA LYS A 209 -10.72 -19.54 -13.88
C LYS A 209 -10.22 -20.94 -14.25
N ALA A 210 -10.02 -21.17 -15.55
CA ALA A 210 -9.76 -22.48 -16.11
C ALA A 210 -8.44 -23.10 -15.62
N ALA A 211 -8.52 -24.34 -15.14
CA ALA A 211 -7.34 -25.14 -14.79
C ALA A 211 -6.38 -25.31 -15.98
N ALA A 212 -6.90 -25.40 -17.21
CA ALA A 212 -6.09 -25.46 -18.42
C ALA A 212 -5.14 -24.26 -18.58
N THR A 213 -5.52 -23.06 -18.11
CA THR A 213 -4.64 -21.89 -18.11
C THR A 213 -3.54 -22.02 -17.04
N VAL A 214 -3.81 -22.70 -15.93
CA VAL A 214 -2.77 -23.02 -14.96
C VAL A 214 -1.74 -23.95 -15.57
N ASP A 215 -2.17 -24.99 -16.27
CA ASP A 215 -1.28 -25.98 -16.88
C ASP A 215 -0.38 -25.35 -17.97
N ASP A 216 -0.96 -24.52 -18.85
CA ASP A 216 -0.20 -23.77 -19.87
C ASP A 216 0.87 -22.85 -19.25
N PHE A 217 0.53 -22.14 -18.18
CA PHE A 217 1.49 -21.27 -17.49
C PHE A 217 2.53 -22.06 -16.68
N ALA A 218 2.19 -23.26 -16.17
CA ALA A 218 3.14 -24.15 -15.53
C ALA A 218 4.23 -24.58 -16.52
N GLN A 219 3.85 -24.99 -17.72
CA GLN A 219 4.78 -25.36 -18.79
C GLN A 219 5.73 -24.21 -19.16
N LYS A 220 5.19 -22.98 -19.28
CA LYS A 220 6.01 -21.78 -19.57
C LYS A 220 6.99 -21.45 -18.44
N LYS A 221 6.55 -21.58 -17.19
CA LYS A 221 7.42 -21.45 -16.01
C LYS A 221 8.54 -22.48 -16.05
N ASP A 222 8.22 -23.76 -16.27
CA ASP A 222 9.20 -24.85 -16.30
C ASP A 222 10.22 -24.64 -17.44
N ALA A 223 9.76 -24.20 -18.61
CA ALA A 223 10.64 -23.84 -19.73
C ALA A 223 11.59 -22.68 -19.39
N LEU A 224 11.10 -21.65 -18.70
CA LEU A 224 11.93 -20.53 -18.25
C LEU A 224 12.95 -20.98 -17.19
N VAL A 225 12.53 -21.79 -16.21
CA VAL A 225 13.45 -22.37 -15.20
C VAL A 225 14.53 -23.21 -15.86
N ALA A 226 14.16 -24.04 -16.85
CA ALA A 226 15.11 -24.85 -17.60
C ALA A 226 16.12 -24.00 -18.40
N TYR A 227 15.69 -22.87 -18.97
CA TYR A 227 16.57 -21.95 -19.68
C TYR A 227 17.52 -21.19 -18.74
N LEU A 228 17.00 -20.68 -17.62
CA LEU A 228 17.79 -19.92 -16.64
C LEU A 228 18.73 -20.81 -15.80
N GLY A 229 18.39 -22.09 -15.62
CA GLY A 229 19.11 -23.03 -14.76
C GLY A 229 18.98 -22.76 -13.26
N HIS A 230 18.10 -21.83 -12.86
CA HIS A 230 17.78 -21.53 -11.47
C HIS A 230 16.35 -21.01 -11.34
N GLU A 231 15.80 -21.04 -10.13
CA GLU A 231 14.47 -20.49 -9.86
C GLU A 231 14.49 -19.15 -9.11
N ASP A 232 15.66 -18.70 -8.63
CA ASP A 232 15.79 -17.48 -7.83
C ASP A 232 15.44 -16.23 -8.64
N VAL A 233 14.31 -15.60 -8.29
CA VAL A 233 13.77 -14.43 -8.99
C VAL A 233 14.68 -13.21 -8.81
N THR A 234 15.44 -13.13 -7.73
CA THR A 234 16.32 -11.99 -7.45
C THR A 234 17.56 -11.95 -8.36
N ARG A 235 17.88 -13.09 -8.98
CA ARG A 235 18.99 -13.23 -9.93
C ARG A 235 18.59 -12.95 -11.37
N ILE A 236 17.29 -12.89 -11.68
CA ILE A 236 16.77 -12.68 -13.03
C ILE A 236 16.91 -11.21 -13.41
N LYS A 237 17.62 -10.94 -14.50
CA LYS A 237 17.80 -9.60 -15.08
C LYS A 237 16.87 -9.41 -16.28
N PRO A 238 16.54 -8.15 -16.64
CA PRO A 238 15.77 -7.86 -17.86
C PRO A 238 16.41 -8.45 -19.13
N LYS A 239 17.74 -8.50 -19.19
CA LYS A 239 18.48 -9.11 -20.30
C LYS A 239 18.21 -10.61 -20.41
N ASP A 240 18.18 -11.34 -19.30
CA ASP A 240 17.94 -12.79 -19.32
C ASP A 240 16.55 -13.12 -19.90
N ILE A 241 15.56 -12.25 -19.66
CA ILE A 241 14.21 -12.38 -20.23
C ILE A 241 14.19 -12.05 -21.73
N ALA A 242 14.93 -11.02 -22.16
CA ALA A 242 15.06 -10.68 -23.57
C ALA A 242 15.74 -11.81 -24.35
N ASP A 243 16.88 -12.31 -23.84
CA ASP A 243 17.64 -13.41 -24.44
C ASP A 243 16.79 -14.70 -24.50
N TRP A 244 15.96 -14.97 -23.49
CA TRP A 244 15.00 -16.07 -23.52
C TRP A 244 13.93 -15.91 -24.59
N CYS A 245 13.38 -14.70 -24.77
CA CYS A 245 12.39 -14.43 -25.81
C CYS A 245 12.97 -14.64 -27.23
N ASP A 246 14.22 -14.23 -27.45
CA ASP A 246 14.91 -14.46 -28.72
C ASP A 246 15.21 -15.95 -28.92
N TYR A 247 15.66 -16.66 -27.88
CA TYR A 247 15.82 -18.13 -27.90
C TYR A 247 14.51 -18.86 -28.27
N LEU A 248 13.36 -18.44 -27.71
CA LEU A 248 12.06 -19.03 -28.05
C LEU A 248 11.67 -18.80 -29.53
N ARG A 249 12.06 -17.65 -30.09
CA ARG A 249 11.77 -17.31 -31.49
C ARG A 249 12.67 -18.07 -32.44
N ASP A 250 13.97 -18.08 -32.16
CA ASP A 250 15.00 -18.50 -33.11
C ASP A 250 15.26 -20.01 -33.02
N GLU A 251 15.28 -20.59 -31.82
CA GLU A 251 15.57 -22.01 -31.62
C GLU A 251 14.32 -22.88 -31.44
N LYS A 252 13.26 -22.35 -30.80
CA LYS A 252 12.00 -23.10 -30.61
C LYS A 252 10.96 -22.81 -31.70
N GLY A 253 11.21 -21.85 -32.59
CA GLY A 253 10.32 -21.53 -33.72
C GLY A 253 8.94 -21.03 -33.31
N LEU A 254 8.76 -20.52 -32.09
CA LEU A 254 7.49 -19.99 -31.62
C LEU A 254 7.19 -18.68 -32.34
N LYS A 255 6.22 -18.72 -33.26
CA LYS A 255 5.71 -17.52 -33.93
C LYS A 255 4.78 -16.74 -33.01
N PRO A 256 4.82 -15.40 -33.03
CA PRO A 256 3.79 -14.61 -32.35
C PRO A 256 2.41 -14.99 -32.92
N PRO A 257 1.35 -15.00 -32.09
CA PRO A 257 0.01 -15.28 -32.59
C PRO A 257 -0.35 -14.27 -33.69
N GLU A 258 -0.83 -14.77 -34.83
CA GLU A 258 -1.33 -13.94 -35.92
C GLU A 258 -2.49 -13.09 -35.39
N VAL A 259 -2.25 -11.79 -35.25
CA VAL A 259 -3.26 -10.82 -34.86
C VAL A 259 -4.11 -10.56 -36.11
N PHE A 260 -5.30 -11.17 -36.17
CA PHE A 260 -6.39 -10.77 -37.07
C PHE A 260 -7.33 -9.80 -36.36
#